data_AF-A0A5K1V944-F1
#
_entry.id   AF-A0A5K1V944-F1
#
_cell.length_a   1.000
_cell.length_b   1.000
_cell.length_c   1.000
_cell.angle_alpha   90.00
_cell.angle_beta   90.00
_cell.angle_gamma   90.00
#
_symmetry.space_group_name_H-M   'P 1'
#
loop_
_entity.id
_entity.type
_entity.pdbx_description
1 polymer ?
#
loop_
_entity_poly.entity_id
_entity_poly.type
_entity_poly.pdbx_seq_one_letter_code
_entity_poly.pdbx_strand_id
1 'polypeptide(L)'
;MLTNEIINYTLKILFKHPRPHLSQNVNKGFPSSHAQFWCCFIVLFYYYINQQPKLTSISKKIIVYCSTLLILLVDFSRWYLNDHFVYQIVAGNVIGICVGYLGIIYYPTFFPLLSQFKLFIKQKLTNFNLITSNQKA
;
A
#
# COMPACT_ATOMS: atom_id res chain seq x y z
N MET A 1 -0.26 2.30 3.54
CA MET A 1 -1.45 1.44 3.36
C MET A 1 -2.75 2.14 3.66
N LEU A 2 -2.97 2.69 4.87
CA LEU A 2 -4.22 3.40 5.18
C LEU A 2 -4.53 4.55 4.21
N THR A 3 -3.53 5.37 3.88
CA THR A 3 -3.65 6.45 2.88
C THR A 3 -4.10 5.94 1.51
N ASN A 4 -3.65 4.74 1.11
CA ASN A 4 -4.05 4.13 -0.17
C ASN A 4 -5.55 3.82 -0.20
N GLU A 5 -6.07 3.23 0.88
CA GLU A 5 -7.50 2.92 1.01
C GLU A 5 -8.36 4.19 1.09
N ILE A 6 -7.90 5.21 1.83
CA ILE A 6 -8.60 6.50 1.91
C ILE A 6 -8.71 7.15 0.52
N ILE A 7 -7.61 7.17 -0.24
CA ILE A 7 -7.59 7.69 -1.61
C ILE A 7 -8.54 6.87 -2.49
N ASN A 8 -8.45 5.54 -2.44
CA ASN A 8 -9.33 4.67 -3.24
C ASN A 8 -10.81 4.93 -2.95
N TYR A 9 -11.18 4.97 -1.68
CA TYR A 9 -12.54 5.23 -1.22
C TYR A 9 -13.04 6.61 -1.66
N THR A 10 -12.22 7.64 -1.51
CA THR A 10 -12.55 9.01 -1.93
C THR A 10 -12.80 9.08 -3.44
N LEU A 11 -11.92 8.48 -4.25
CA LEU A 11 -12.07 8.45 -5.71
C LEU A 11 -13.31 7.66 -6.14
N LYS A 12 -13.60 6.54 -5.46
CA LYS A 12 -14.85 5.81 -5.68
C LYS A 12 -16.04 6.74 -5.43
N ILE A 13 -16.09 7.46 -4.33
CA ILE A 13 -17.20 8.39 -4.04
C ILE A 13 -17.34 9.45 -5.13
N LEU A 14 -16.24 10.03 -5.58
CA LEU A 14 -16.20 11.13 -6.55
C LEU A 14 -16.67 10.69 -7.94
N PHE A 15 -16.11 9.61 -8.49
CA PHE A 15 -16.37 9.22 -9.88
C PHE A 15 -17.64 8.38 -10.05
N LYS A 16 -18.06 7.62 -9.02
CA LYS A 16 -19.27 6.79 -9.05
C LYS A 16 -19.39 5.86 -10.26
N HIS A 17 -18.25 5.47 -10.85
CA HIS A 17 -18.26 4.71 -12.09
C HIS A 17 -18.89 3.32 -11.89
N PRO A 18 -19.80 2.87 -12.78
CA PRO A 18 -20.36 1.52 -12.72
C PRO A 18 -19.29 0.44 -12.96
N ARG A 19 -19.59 -0.77 -12.49
CA ARG A 19 -18.85 -2.00 -12.82
C ARG A 19 -19.42 -2.64 -14.10
N PRO A 20 -18.73 -3.62 -14.70
CA PRO A 20 -19.31 -4.41 -15.78
C PRO A 20 -20.65 -5.04 -15.37
N HIS A 21 -21.58 -5.20 -16.33
CA HIS A 21 -22.94 -5.66 -16.05
C HIS A 21 -23.02 -7.03 -15.37
N LEU A 22 -22.04 -7.89 -15.61
CA LEU A 22 -21.94 -9.24 -15.03
C LEU A 22 -21.20 -9.28 -13.68
N SER A 23 -20.80 -8.13 -13.14
CA SER A 23 -20.11 -8.07 -11.85
C SER A 23 -21.05 -8.52 -10.72
N GLN A 24 -20.54 -9.39 -9.85
CA GLN A 24 -21.21 -9.78 -8.61
C GLN A 24 -21.15 -8.67 -7.54
N ASN A 25 -20.34 -7.64 -7.75
CA ASN A 25 -20.18 -6.53 -6.82
C ASN A 25 -21.06 -5.34 -7.21
N VAL A 26 -21.89 -4.86 -6.28
CA VAL A 26 -22.74 -3.67 -6.48
C VAL A 26 -22.02 -2.35 -6.17
N ASN A 27 -20.82 -2.43 -5.60
CA ASN A 27 -20.02 -1.27 -5.23
C ASN A 27 -19.43 -0.56 -6.45
N LYS A 28 -19.11 0.73 -6.30
CA LYS A 28 -18.49 1.56 -7.36
C LYS A 28 -17.18 0.95 -7.88
N GLY A 29 -17.02 0.97 -9.20
CA GLY A 29 -15.97 0.23 -9.92
C GLY A 29 -14.65 0.97 -10.08
N PHE A 30 -14.64 2.30 -10.15
CA PHE A 30 -13.40 3.05 -10.41
C PHE A 30 -12.82 3.71 -9.14
N PRO A 31 -11.50 3.65 -8.90
CA PRO A 31 -10.53 2.71 -9.48
C PRO A 31 -10.62 1.32 -8.82
N SER A 32 -9.94 0.32 -9.40
CA SER A 32 -9.84 -1.01 -8.78
C SER A 32 -8.98 -0.97 -7.51
N SER A 33 -9.57 -1.37 -6.37
CA SER A 33 -8.87 -1.38 -5.07
C SER A 33 -7.78 -2.44 -5.00
N HIS A 34 -7.99 -3.61 -5.62
CA HIS A 34 -7.01 -4.70 -5.63
C HIS A 34 -5.77 -4.32 -6.43
N ALA A 35 -5.97 -3.81 -7.65
CA ALA A 35 -4.91 -3.29 -8.52
C ALA A 35 -4.09 -2.20 -7.79
N GLN A 36 -4.80 -1.21 -7.22
CA GLN A 36 -4.18 -0.12 -6.48
C GLN A 36 -3.40 -0.57 -5.25
N PHE A 37 -3.96 -1.47 -4.43
CA PHE A 37 -3.30 -2.00 -3.24
C PHE A 37 -2.03 -2.75 -3.59
N TRP A 38 -2.08 -3.69 -4.54
CA TRP A 38 -0.94 -4.53 -4.89
C TRP A 38 0.20 -3.72 -5.52
N CYS A 39 -0.11 -2.75 -6.39
CA CYS A 39 0.91 -1.85 -6.93
C CYS A 39 1.56 -1.00 -5.83
N CYS A 40 0.77 -0.40 -4.92
CA CYS A 40 1.30 0.35 -3.78
C CYS A 40 2.20 -0.53 -2.89
N PHE A 41 1.74 -1.74 -2.56
CA PHE A 41 2.49 -2.69 -1.75
C PHE A 41 3.82 -3.04 -2.40
N ILE A 42 3.82 -3.39 -3.68
CA ILE A 42 5.02 -3.86 -4.38
C ILE A 42 6.04 -2.73 -4.54
N VAL A 43 5.62 -1.48 -4.77
CA VAL A 43 6.55 -0.33 -4.78
C VAL A 43 7.25 -0.18 -3.43
N LEU A 44 6.49 -0.21 -2.33
CA LEU A 44 7.05 -0.12 -0.97
C LEU A 44 7.93 -1.33 -0.62
N PHE A 45 7.50 -2.52 -1.03
CA PHE A 45 8.23 -3.76 -0.81
C PHE A 45 9.54 -3.77 -1.59
N TYR A 46 9.54 -3.30 -2.84
CA TYR A 46 10.75 -3.18 -3.64
C TYR A 46 11.75 -2.20 -3.02
N TYR A 47 11.27 -1.05 -2.53
CA TYR A 47 12.10 -0.12 -1.75
C TYR A 47 12.72 -0.81 -0.54
N TYR A 48 11.93 -1.53 0.26
CA TYR A 48 12.42 -2.27 1.42
C TYR A 48 13.48 -3.32 1.07
N ILE A 49 13.25 -4.11 0.02
CA ILE A 49 14.15 -5.17 -0.46
C ILE A 49 15.49 -4.59 -0.94
N ASN A 50 15.47 -3.43 -1.61
CA ASN A 50 16.68 -2.78 -2.06
C ASN A 50 17.59 -2.35 -0.90
N GLN A 51 17.01 -1.98 0.24
CA GLN A 51 17.73 -1.61 1.46
C GLN A 51 18.30 -2.81 2.23
N GLN A 52 18.03 -4.05 1.80
CA GLN A 52 18.58 -5.25 2.46
C GLN A 52 19.98 -5.57 1.92
N PRO A 53 21.05 -5.44 2.73
CA PRO A 53 22.42 -5.73 2.28
C PRO A 53 22.69 -7.23 2.15
N LYS A 54 21.92 -8.07 2.85
CA LYS A 54 22.06 -9.53 2.84
C LYS A 54 21.52 -10.20 1.57
N LEU A 55 20.70 -9.49 0.79
CA LEU A 55 20.09 -10.03 -0.42
C LEU A 55 21.00 -9.82 -1.63
N THR A 56 21.30 -10.91 -2.34
CA THR A 56 22.05 -10.86 -3.59
C THR A 56 21.26 -10.16 -4.71
N SER A 57 21.95 -9.63 -5.71
CA SER A 57 21.31 -9.02 -6.90
C SER A 57 20.40 -10.00 -7.64
N ILE A 58 20.73 -11.29 -7.66
CA ILE A 58 19.90 -12.34 -8.28
C ILE A 58 18.60 -12.51 -7.48
N SER A 59 18.68 -12.62 -6.16
CA SER A 59 17.51 -12.71 -5.29
C SER A 59 16.59 -11.50 -5.47
N LYS A 60 17.15 -10.29 -5.53
CA LYS A 60 16.39 -9.05 -5.78
C LYS A 60 15.66 -9.10 -7.13
N LYS A 61 16.32 -9.56 -8.20
CA LYS A 61 15.70 -9.73 -9.53
C LYS A 61 14.56 -10.75 -9.53
N ILE A 62 14.76 -11.91 -8.89
CA ILE A 62 13.71 -12.95 -8.76
C ILE A 62 12.49 -12.37 -8.04
N ILE A 63 12.70 -11.65 -6.94
CA ILE A 63 11.61 -11.02 -6.18
C ILE A 63 10.83 -10.03 -7.06
N VAL A 64 11.52 -9.20 -7.85
CA VAL A 64 10.87 -8.26 -8.78
C VAL A 64 10.03 -9.01 -9.83
N TYR A 65 10.58 -10.07 -10.41
CA TYR A 65 9.87 -10.86 -11.41
C TYR A 65 8.61 -11.52 -10.83
N CYS A 66 8.73 -12.19 -9.68
CA CYS A 66 7.59 -12.81 -8.99
C CYS A 66 6.53 -11.78 -8.59
N SER A 67 6.95 -10.59 -8.12
CA SER A 67 6.03 -9.51 -7.76
C SER A 67 5.29 -8.97 -8.98
N THR A 68 5.99 -8.82 -10.11
CA THR A 68 5.37 -8.37 -11.37
C THR A 68 4.34 -9.39 -11.86
N LEU A 69 4.68 -10.68 -11.83
CA LEU A 69 3.74 -11.75 -12.17
C LEU A 69 2.50 -11.74 -11.26
N LEU A 70 2.69 -11.48 -9.97
CA LEU A 70 1.59 -11.38 -9.02
C LEU A 70 0.63 -10.22 -9.36
N ILE A 71 1.13 -9.04 -9.73
CA ILE A 71 0.29 -7.92 -10.19
C ILE A 71 -0.52 -8.34 -11.40
N LEU A 72 0.12 -8.96 -12.40
CA LEU A 72 -0.56 -9.40 -13.61
C LEU A 72 -1.65 -10.44 -13.32
N LEU A 73 -1.40 -11.38 -12.41
CA LEU A 73 -2.40 -12.36 -11.98
C LEU A 73 -3.58 -11.71 -11.23
N VAL A 74 -3.30 -10.73 -10.37
CA VAL A 74 -4.34 -9.95 -9.68
C VAL A 74 -5.20 -9.20 -10.69
N ASP A 75 -4.58 -8.47 -11.62
CA ASP A 75 -5.27 -7.70 -12.64
C ASP A 75 -6.11 -8.60 -13.55
N PHE A 76 -5.52 -9.71 -14.00
CA PHE A 76 -6.23 -10.72 -14.78
C PHE A 76 -7.44 -11.26 -14.01
N SER A 77 -7.30 -11.56 -12.72
CA SER A 77 -8.45 -12.04 -11.92
C SER A 77 -9.59 -11.03 -11.86
N ARG A 78 -9.29 -9.71 -11.81
CA ARG A 78 -10.31 -8.66 -11.75
C ARG A 78 -11.06 -8.52 -13.07
N TRP A 79 -10.35 -8.67 -14.17
CA TRP A 79 -10.94 -8.66 -15.50
C TRP A 79 -11.73 -9.95 -15.78
N TYR A 80 -11.13 -11.12 -15.52
CA TYR A 80 -11.72 -12.43 -15.78
C TYR A 80 -13.03 -12.66 -15.00
N LEU A 81 -13.10 -12.19 -13.75
CA LEU A 81 -14.32 -12.25 -12.94
C LEU A 81 -15.37 -11.19 -13.31
N ASN A 82 -15.16 -10.43 -14.38
CA ASN A 82 -15.99 -9.30 -14.80
C ASN A 82 -16.18 -8.25 -13.68
N ASP A 83 -15.22 -8.16 -12.76
CA ASP A 83 -15.33 -7.28 -11.61
C ASP A 83 -15.00 -5.82 -11.98
N HIS A 84 -14.07 -5.65 -12.91
CA HIS A 84 -13.59 -4.34 -13.37
C HIS A 84 -13.34 -4.31 -14.87
N PHE A 85 -13.56 -3.15 -15.48
CA PHE A 85 -13.05 -2.87 -16.81
C PHE A 85 -11.53 -2.63 -16.78
N VAL A 86 -10.85 -2.88 -17.91
CA VAL A 86 -9.38 -2.72 -18.03
C VAL A 86 -8.91 -1.33 -17.63
N TYR A 87 -9.61 -0.26 -18.02
CA TYR A 87 -9.21 1.11 -17.63
C TYR A 87 -9.34 1.36 -16.11
N GLN A 88 -10.26 0.68 -15.41
CA GLN A 88 -10.40 0.79 -13.95
C GLN A 88 -9.22 0.10 -13.23
N ILE A 89 -8.71 -0.98 -13.81
CA ILE A 89 -7.54 -1.72 -13.34
C ILE A 89 -6.28 -0.88 -13.57
N VAL A 90 -6.08 -0.38 -14.80
CA VAL A 90 -4.94 0.48 -15.15
C VAL A 90 -4.88 1.73 -14.28
N ALA A 91 -6.02 2.41 -14.07
CA ALA A 91 -6.08 3.55 -13.16
C ALA A 91 -5.71 3.17 -11.73
N GLY A 92 -6.19 2.02 -11.24
CA GLY A 92 -5.80 1.47 -9.94
C GLY A 92 -4.28 1.30 -9.84
N ASN A 93 -3.66 0.65 -10.82
CA ASN A 93 -2.21 0.45 -10.87
C ASN A 93 -1.43 1.77 -10.82
N VAL A 94 -1.80 2.74 -11.67
CA VAL A 94 -1.15 4.06 -11.72
C VAL A 94 -1.24 4.77 -10.38
N ILE A 95 -2.45 4.83 -9.79
CA ILE A 95 -2.66 5.46 -8.49
C ILE A 95 -1.85 4.75 -7.41
N GLY A 96 -1.85 3.41 -7.41
CA GLY A 96 -1.10 2.61 -6.44
C GLY A 96 0.40 2.88 -6.51
N ILE A 97 0.95 2.96 -7.71
CA ILE A 97 2.35 3.34 -7.94
C ILE A 97 2.63 4.73 -7.39
N CYS A 98 1.82 5.73 -7.74
CA CYS A 98 1.99 7.11 -7.27
C CYS A 98 1.95 7.19 -5.74
N VAL A 99 0.96 6.56 -5.10
CA VAL A 99 0.84 6.54 -3.63
C VAL A 99 2.04 5.85 -2.98
N GLY A 100 2.52 4.75 -3.57
CA GLY A 100 3.73 4.06 -3.12
C GLY A 100 4.97 4.96 -3.14
N TYR A 101 5.21 5.66 -4.26
CA TYR A 101 6.33 6.59 -4.38
C TYR A 101 6.23 7.78 -3.42
N LEU A 102 5.04 8.36 -3.25
CA LEU A 102 4.82 9.39 -2.24
C LEU A 102 5.16 8.85 -0.84
N GLY A 103 4.76 7.62 -0.54
CA GLY A 103 5.12 6.94 0.70
C GLY A 103 6.63 6.87 0.93
N ILE A 104 7.40 6.52 -0.12
CA ILE A 104 8.88 6.48 -0.05
C ILE A 104 9.46 7.87 0.22
N ILE A 105 8.97 8.91 -0.45
CA ILE A 105 9.46 10.29 -0.30
C ILE A 105 9.23 10.82 1.12
N TYR A 106 8.03 10.57 1.68
CA TYR A 106 7.68 11.09 3.01
C TYR A 106 8.16 10.21 4.17
N TYR A 107 8.52 8.94 3.91
CA TYR A 107 8.94 8.00 4.95
C TYR A 107 10.12 8.51 5.81
N PRO A 108 11.23 9.02 5.25
CA PRO A 108 12.38 9.50 6.03
C PRO A 108 12.04 10.68 6.95
N THR A 109 11.07 11.50 6.57
CA THR A 109 10.63 12.67 7.35
C THR A 109 9.63 12.27 8.43
N PHE A 110 8.71 11.38 8.09
CA PHE A 110 7.62 10.96 8.97
C PHE A 110 8.08 9.99 10.06
N PHE A 111 9.03 9.09 9.76
CA PHE A 111 9.47 8.06 10.70
C PHE A 111 10.20 8.61 11.94
N PRO A 112 11.13 9.58 11.85
CA PRO A 112 11.74 10.22 13.01
C PRO A 112 10.74 11.01 13.85
N LEU A 113 9.79 11.70 13.21
CA LEU A 113 8.75 12.45 13.92
C LEU A 113 7.89 11.52 14.80
N LEU A 114 7.49 10.37 14.27
CA LEU A 114 6.74 9.35 15.00
C LEU A 114 7.55 8.74 16.14
N SER A 115 8.84 8.48 15.93
CA SER A 115 9.69 7.90 16.98
C SER A 115 9.91 8.89 18.12
N GLN A 116 10.12 10.18 17.82
CA GLN A 116 10.21 11.26 18.80
C GLN A 116 8.90 11.42 19.57
N PHE A 117 7.75 11.43 18.89
CA PHE A 117 6.45 11.53 19.54
C PHE A 117 6.17 10.33 20.47
N LYS A 118 6.51 9.11 20.04
CA LYS A 118 6.38 7.91 20.88
C LYS A 118 7.25 8.00 22.14
N LEU A 119 8.48 8.51 22.01
CA LEU A 119 9.36 8.75 23.15
C LEU A 119 8.80 9.82 24.09
N PHE A 120 8.28 10.92 23.56
CA PHE A 120 7.64 11.99 24.33
C PHE A 120 6.43 11.49 25.13
N ILE A 121 5.52 10.75 24.50
CA ILE A 121 4.35 10.15 25.17
C ILE A 121 4.82 9.18 26.26
N LYS A 122 5.78 8.30 25.96
CA LYS A 122 6.35 7.38 26.95
C LYS A 122 6.93 8.14 28.15
N GLN A 123 7.70 9.20 27.93
CA GLN A 123 8.23 10.05 28.99
C GLN A 123 7.13 10.68 29.85
N LYS A 124 6.10 11.28 29.22
CA LYS A 124 4.98 11.87 29.95
C LYS A 124 4.23 10.85 30.80
N LEU A 125 3.94 9.67 30.25
CA LEU A 125 3.24 8.61 30.98
C LEU A 125 4.09 8.05 32.13
N THR A 126 5.42 7.94 31.98
CA THR A 126 6.32 7.59 33.08
C THR A 126 6.36 8.68 34.14
N ASN A 127 6.38 9.96 33.77
CA ASN A 127 6.34 11.08 34.74
C ASN A 127 5.05 11.12 35.57
N PHE A 128 3.93 10.64 35.03
CA PHE A 128 2.67 10.47 35.75
C PHE A 128 2.54 9.12 36.47
N ASN A 129 3.59 8.31 36.52
CA ASN A 129 3.60 6.95 37.07
C ASN A 129 2.51 6.02 36.48
N LEU A 130 2.05 6.29 35.25
CA LEU A 130 1.03 5.49 34.57
C LEU A 130 1.60 4.23 33.92
N ILE A 131 2.92 4.19 33.68
CA ILE A 131 3.63 3.00 33.20
C ILE A 131 5.02 2.91 33.81
N THR A 132 5.40 1.71 34.23
CA THR A 132 6.77 1.40 34.67
C THR A 132 7.70 1.37 33.45
N SER A 133 8.87 1.99 33.59
CA SER A 133 9.93 1.84 32.60
C SER A 133 10.53 0.44 32.74
N ASN A 134 9.94 -0.57 32.10
CA ASN A 134 10.57 -1.89 32.07
C ASN A 134 11.98 -1.76 31.49
N GLN A 135 12.97 -2.01 32.36
CA GLN A 135 14.36 -2.19 32.00
C GLN A 135 14.50 -3.46 31.17
N LYS A 136 15.44 -3.39 30.23
CA LYS A 136 15.84 -4.46 29.33
C LYS A 136 16.17 -5.74 30.12
N ALA A 137 15.66 -6.87 29.66
CA ALA A 137 16.33 -8.17 29.70
C ALA A 137 16.70 -8.53 28.27
#